data_AF-A0A1B6FJM7-F1
#
_entry.id   AF-A0A1B6FJM7-F1
#
_cell.length_a   1.000
_cell.length_b   1.000
_cell.length_c   1.000
_cell.angle_alpha   90.00
_cell.angle_beta   90.00
_cell.angle_gamma   90.00
#
_symmetry.space_group_name_H-M   'P 1'
#
loop_
_entity.id
_entity.type
_entity.pdbx_description
1 polymer ?
#
loop_
_entity_poly.entity_id
_entity_poly.type
_entity_poly.pdbx_seq_one_letter_code
_entity_poly.pdbx_strand_id
1 'polypeptide(L)'
;QILEFFEDAENTCLAPGKRDYITRKKVQKQKRYLLFSLKELHKRFLEQTKLKISYQSFVKLKPFWVVHKKVDKRDTCVCITHANFKFKLAKLKLLRLIKTTSSKEILKEAVCDLRNKSCMYGTCKNCTVKICEKFLNLANFEDFNTFYYKWTSKTELRKSKKGDKVIKVKRTFKEKVLCKASDLLEITERDIRCIAVHTFNMQNQHIQFKNMKENLSPDEALIIC
;
A
#
# COMPACT_ATOMS: atom_id res chain seq x y z
N GLN A 1 -9.78 -22.67 19.20
CA GLN A 1 -10.22 -21.26 19.20
C GLN A 1 -9.15 -20.25 18.73
N ILE A 2 -8.11 -19.86 19.49
CA ILE A 2 -7.10 -18.89 18.97
C ILE A 2 -6.26 -19.49 17.83
N LEU A 3 -5.88 -20.76 17.96
CA LEU A 3 -5.12 -21.45 16.92
C LEU A 3 -5.92 -21.55 15.61
N GLU A 4 -7.17 -22.02 15.70
CA GLU A 4 -8.13 -22.02 14.57
C GLU A 4 -8.29 -20.63 13.94
N PHE A 5 -8.44 -19.57 14.74
CA PHE A 5 -8.55 -18.21 14.22
C PHE A 5 -7.33 -17.80 13.38
N PHE A 6 -6.13 -18.19 13.79
CA PHE A 6 -4.92 -17.94 13.00
C PHE A 6 -4.74 -18.90 11.82
N GLU A 7 -5.40 -20.05 11.82
CA GLU A 7 -5.38 -21.00 10.70
C GLU A 7 -6.45 -20.69 9.63
N ASP A 8 -7.41 -19.84 9.96
CA ASP A 8 -8.40 -19.29 9.04
C ASP A 8 -7.72 -18.53 7.88
N ALA A 9 -8.17 -18.84 6.66
CA ALA A 9 -7.72 -18.21 5.42
C ALA A 9 -8.08 -16.72 5.33
N GLU A 10 -9.09 -16.26 6.08
CA GLU A 10 -9.46 -14.84 6.15
C GLU A 10 -8.48 -13.99 6.96
N ASN A 11 -7.75 -14.63 7.89
CA ASN A 11 -6.84 -13.95 8.81
C ASN A 11 -5.37 -14.14 8.43
N THR A 12 -5.03 -15.30 7.85
CA THR A 12 -3.68 -15.62 7.41
C THR A 12 -3.67 -16.42 6.11
N CYS A 13 -2.62 -16.30 5.31
CA CYS A 13 -2.42 -17.12 4.11
C CYS A 13 -1.19 -18.01 4.23
N LEU A 14 -1.20 -19.19 3.60
CA LEU A 14 -0.04 -20.07 3.53
C LEU A 14 1.08 -19.42 2.70
N ALA A 15 2.32 -19.64 3.12
CA ALA A 15 3.48 -19.25 2.32
C ALA A 15 3.58 -20.17 1.07
N PRO A 16 3.87 -19.60 -0.11
CA PRO A 16 3.80 -20.33 -1.38
C PRO A 16 4.95 -21.32 -1.61
N GLY A 17 6.09 -21.15 -0.92
CA GLY A 17 7.26 -21.99 -1.13
C GLY A 17 7.17 -23.33 -0.40
N LYS A 18 7.54 -24.44 -1.08
CA LYS A 18 7.73 -25.77 -0.45
C LYS A 18 8.79 -25.74 0.67
N ARG A 19 9.76 -24.83 0.57
CA ARG A 19 10.79 -24.59 1.61
C ARG A 19 10.41 -23.49 2.61
N ASP A 20 9.22 -22.90 2.49
CA ASP A 20 8.72 -21.92 3.47
C ASP A 20 8.09 -22.63 4.67
N TYR A 21 8.91 -23.35 5.43
CA TYR A 21 8.53 -23.90 6.72
C TYR A 21 9.30 -23.20 7.85
N ILE A 22 8.77 -23.29 9.07
CA ILE A 22 9.45 -22.88 10.29
C ILE A 22 9.55 -24.11 11.20
N THR A 23 10.74 -24.38 11.70
CA THR A 23 10.99 -25.45 12.66
C THR A 23 11.27 -24.85 14.02
N ARG A 24 10.52 -25.27 15.05
CA ARG A 24 10.76 -24.87 16.44
C ARG A 24 10.52 -26.07 17.35
N LYS A 25 11.45 -26.33 18.27
CA LYS A 25 11.40 -27.50 19.18
C LYS A 25 11.14 -28.83 18.43
N LYS A 26 11.87 -29.06 17.33
CA LYS A 26 11.72 -30.24 16.44
C LYS A 26 10.37 -30.39 15.74
N VAL A 27 9.45 -29.43 15.89
CA VAL A 27 8.18 -29.41 15.15
C VAL A 27 8.33 -28.51 13.93
N GLN A 28 8.17 -29.09 12.73
CA GLN A 28 8.14 -28.36 11.46
C GLN A 28 6.70 -28.04 11.07
N LYS A 29 6.44 -26.77 10.72
CA LYS A 29 5.13 -26.31 10.25
C LYS A 29 5.30 -25.41 9.04
N GLN A 30 4.37 -25.52 8.07
CA GLN A 30 4.32 -24.60 6.92
C GLN A 30 4.10 -23.18 7.43
N LYS A 31 4.89 -22.23 6.93
CA LYS A 31 4.81 -20.82 7.30
C LYS A 31 3.48 -20.24 6.83
N ARG A 32 2.87 -19.40 7.67
CA ARG A 32 1.67 -18.62 7.35
C ARG A 32 1.96 -17.13 7.52
N TYR A 33 1.41 -16.32 6.65
CA TYR A 33 1.55 -14.88 6.67
C TYR A 33 0.29 -14.22 7.21
N LEU A 34 0.45 -13.30 8.16
CA LEU A 34 -0.62 -12.44 8.64
C LEU A 34 -1.11 -11.53 7.49
N LEU A 35 -2.42 -11.47 7.27
CA LEU A 35 -3.03 -10.59 6.26
C LEU A 35 -3.25 -9.15 6.79
N PHE A 36 -3.43 -9.02 8.10
CA PHE A 36 -3.66 -7.75 8.79
C PHE A 36 -2.64 -7.55 9.92
N SER A 37 -2.62 -6.35 10.50
CA SER A 37 -1.82 -6.11 11.71
C SER A 37 -2.37 -6.94 12.88
N LEU A 38 -1.51 -7.30 13.84
CA LEU A 38 -1.95 -8.03 15.04
C LEU A 38 -3.01 -7.27 15.84
N LYS A 39 -3.00 -5.94 15.80
CA LYS A 39 -4.03 -5.10 16.44
C LYS A 39 -5.39 -5.27 15.76
N GLU A 40 -5.43 -5.25 14.44
CA GLU A 40 -6.68 -5.48 13.68
C GLU A 40 -7.20 -6.90 13.88
N LEU A 41 -6.31 -7.90 13.85
CA LEU A 41 -6.68 -9.29 14.10
C LEU A 41 -7.21 -9.52 15.51
N HIS A 42 -6.63 -8.86 16.52
CA HIS A 42 -7.13 -8.92 17.89
C HIS A 42 -8.54 -8.34 17.99
N LYS A 43 -8.80 -7.20 17.33
CA LYS A 43 -10.15 -6.61 17.26
C LYS A 43 -11.15 -7.57 16.63
N ARG A 44 -10.80 -8.16 15.48
CA ARG A 44 -11.64 -9.16 14.79
C ARG A 44 -11.89 -10.40 15.64
N PHE A 45 -10.87 -10.89 16.34
CA PHE A 45 -11.01 -12.04 17.22
C PHE A 45 -12.02 -11.79 18.34
N LEU A 46 -12.00 -10.59 18.94
CA LEU A 46 -12.97 -10.19 19.96
C LEU A 46 -14.39 -9.98 19.39
N GLU A 47 -14.51 -9.60 18.13
CA GLU A 47 -15.81 -9.46 17.44
C GLU A 47 -16.41 -10.84 17.09
N GLN A 48 -15.58 -11.80 16.69
CA GLN A 48 -16.02 -13.15 16.30
C GLN A 48 -16.20 -14.11 17.49
N THR A 49 -15.53 -13.85 18.61
CA THR A 49 -15.54 -14.74 19.77
C THR A 49 -16.04 -14.02 21.03
N LYS A 50 -16.77 -14.71 21.89
CA LYS A 50 -17.19 -14.18 23.20
C LYS A 50 -16.06 -14.19 24.25
N LEU A 51 -14.83 -14.52 23.85
CA LEU A 51 -13.69 -14.63 24.76
C LEU A 51 -13.12 -13.25 25.08
N LYS A 52 -12.92 -12.97 26.37
CA LYS A 52 -12.19 -11.78 26.82
C LYS A 52 -10.70 -12.10 26.94
N ILE A 53 -9.92 -11.63 25.97
CA ILE A 53 -8.46 -11.76 25.99
C ILE A 53 -7.78 -10.41 25.75
N SER A 54 -6.73 -10.12 26.52
CA SER A 54 -5.91 -8.92 26.30
C SER A 54 -5.09 -9.04 25.01
N TYR A 55 -4.74 -7.90 24.42
CA TYR A 55 -3.88 -7.87 23.24
C TYR A 55 -2.54 -8.60 23.46
N GLN A 56 -1.91 -8.41 24.63
CA GLN A 56 -0.64 -9.05 24.95
C GLN A 56 -0.76 -10.58 25.03
N SER A 57 -1.83 -11.10 25.65
CA SER A 57 -2.08 -12.53 25.72
C SER A 57 -2.38 -13.11 24.34
N PHE A 58 -3.17 -12.41 23.52
CA PHE A 58 -3.42 -12.79 22.13
C PHE A 58 -2.13 -12.91 21.30
N VAL A 59 -1.24 -11.92 21.41
CA VAL A 59 0.05 -11.94 20.69
C VAL A 59 0.96 -13.06 21.19
N LYS A 60 0.99 -13.36 22.49
CA LYS A 60 1.78 -14.47 23.06
C LYS A 60 1.29 -15.83 22.59
N LEU A 61 -0.02 -15.98 22.42
CA LEU A 61 -0.65 -17.23 21.95
C LEU A 61 -0.59 -17.41 20.43
N LYS A 62 -0.11 -16.40 19.69
CA LYS A 62 0.11 -16.51 18.25
C LYS A 62 1.07 -17.66 17.94
N PRO A 63 0.68 -18.62 17.08
CA PRO A 63 1.55 -19.72 16.69
C PRO A 63 2.89 -19.24 16.10
N PHE A 64 3.95 -20.03 16.31
CA PHE A 64 5.31 -19.65 15.89
C PHE A 64 5.49 -19.66 14.36
N TRP A 65 4.69 -20.46 13.65
CA TRP A 65 4.72 -20.55 12.18
C TRP A 65 3.90 -19.45 11.49
N VAL A 66 3.15 -18.64 12.25
CA VAL A 66 2.41 -17.48 11.75
C VAL A 66 3.28 -16.24 11.90
N VAL A 67 3.70 -15.64 10.80
CA VAL A 67 4.67 -14.54 10.76
C VAL A 67 4.16 -13.36 9.96
N HIS A 68 4.75 -12.19 10.19
CA HIS A 68 4.51 -11.03 9.34
C HIS A 68 5.21 -11.25 7.99
N LYS A 69 4.57 -10.80 6.90
CA LYS A 69 5.29 -10.64 5.62
C LYS A 69 6.44 -9.66 5.85
N LYS A 70 7.65 -10.04 5.42
CA LYS A 70 8.77 -9.09 5.37
C LYS A 70 8.39 -7.90 4.50
N VAL A 71 8.95 -6.72 4.78
CA VAL A 71 8.59 -5.46 4.09
C VAL A 71 8.68 -5.59 2.56
N ASP A 72 9.71 -6.27 2.07
CA ASP A 72 9.99 -6.58 0.66
C ASP A 72 9.02 -7.60 0.03
N LYS A 73 8.24 -8.31 0.86
CA LYS A 73 7.28 -9.35 0.43
C LYS A 73 5.84 -8.98 0.73
N ARG A 74 5.56 -7.74 1.16
CA ARG A 74 4.18 -7.26 1.33
C ARG A 74 3.58 -6.96 -0.03
N ASP A 75 2.30 -7.25 -0.21
CA ASP A 75 1.51 -6.87 -1.39
C ASP A 75 1.15 -5.38 -1.32
N THR A 76 2.16 -4.55 -1.11
CA THR A 76 2.05 -3.09 -1.06
C THR A 76 2.90 -2.53 -2.17
N CYS A 77 2.33 -1.69 -3.03
CA CYS A 77 3.12 -1.01 -4.07
C CYS A 77 4.20 -0.15 -3.41
N VAL A 78 5.46 -0.43 -3.77
CA VAL A 78 6.64 0.37 -3.39
C VAL A 78 7.02 1.37 -4.48
N CYS A 79 6.11 1.59 -5.43
CA CYS A 79 6.30 2.50 -6.55
C CYS A 79 6.47 3.96 -6.11
N ILE A 80 7.22 4.71 -6.91
CA ILE A 80 7.45 6.15 -6.73
C ILE A 80 6.11 6.91 -6.65
N THR A 81 5.09 6.50 -7.41
CA THR A 81 3.76 7.11 -7.42
C THR A 81 3.10 7.08 -6.03
N HIS A 82 2.93 5.90 -5.41
CA HIS A 82 2.36 5.81 -4.06
C HIS A 82 3.28 6.42 -3.00
N ALA A 83 4.60 6.29 -3.14
CA ALA A 83 5.55 6.89 -2.20
C ALA A 83 5.46 8.42 -2.19
N ASN A 84 5.43 9.04 -3.36
CA ASN A 84 5.32 10.50 -3.51
C ASN A 84 3.97 11.02 -3.01
N PHE A 85 2.89 10.34 -3.35
CA PHE A 85 1.57 10.70 -2.84
C PHE A 85 1.53 10.61 -1.31
N LYS A 86 2.09 9.55 -0.72
CA LYS A 86 2.19 9.40 0.73
C LYS A 86 3.00 10.51 1.39
N PHE A 87 4.07 11.01 0.77
CA PHE A 87 4.81 12.16 1.29
C PHE A 87 3.96 13.44 1.31
N LYS A 88 3.16 13.67 0.26
CA LYS A 88 2.23 14.81 0.21
C LYS A 88 1.16 14.70 1.29
N LEU A 89 0.52 13.54 1.43
CA LEU A 89 -0.48 13.31 2.48
C LEU A 89 0.09 13.46 3.89
N ALA A 90 1.28 12.91 4.14
CA ALA A 90 1.96 13.05 5.43
C ALA A 90 2.25 14.52 5.75
N LYS A 91 2.68 15.29 4.75
CA LYS A 91 2.93 16.73 4.93
C LYS A 91 1.63 17.49 5.18
N LEU A 92 0.59 17.26 4.39
CA LEU A 92 -0.71 17.92 4.58
C LEU A 92 -1.32 17.61 5.95
N LYS A 93 -1.18 16.37 6.45
CA LYS A 93 -1.62 16.02 7.81
C LYS A 93 -0.78 16.71 8.88
N LEU A 94 0.53 16.82 8.68
CA LEU A 94 1.41 17.56 9.58
C LEU A 94 1.03 19.04 9.66
N LEU A 95 0.65 19.64 8.53
CA LEU A 95 0.11 21.00 8.45
C LEU A 95 -1.34 21.11 8.95
N ARG A 96 -1.93 20.01 9.43
CA ARG A 96 -3.32 19.90 9.89
C ARG A 96 -4.37 20.27 8.83
N LEU A 97 -4.01 20.23 7.55
CA LEU A 97 -4.90 20.54 6.42
C LEU A 97 -5.78 19.35 6.03
N ILE A 98 -5.33 18.12 6.35
CA ILE A 98 -6.12 16.91 6.15
C ILE A 98 -6.15 16.02 7.39
N LYS A 99 -7.24 15.24 7.55
CA LYS A 99 -7.45 14.35 8.70
C LYS A 99 -6.73 13.00 8.58
N THR A 100 -6.53 12.49 7.36
CA THR A 100 -5.99 11.15 7.10
C THR A 100 -4.75 11.16 6.21
N THR A 101 -3.89 10.15 6.36
CA THR A 101 -2.79 9.85 5.42
C THR A 101 -3.08 8.61 4.57
N SER A 102 -4.26 8.02 4.72
CA SER A 102 -4.65 6.81 4.03
C SER A 102 -5.09 7.13 2.61
N SER A 103 -4.27 6.77 1.62
CA SER A 103 -4.62 6.91 0.21
C SER A 103 -5.92 6.18 -0.13
N LYS A 104 -6.18 5.04 0.52
CA LYS A 104 -7.40 4.25 0.33
C LYS A 104 -8.65 5.01 0.80
N GLU A 105 -8.58 5.68 1.95
CA GLU A 105 -9.70 6.49 2.46
C GLU A 105 -9.97 7.69 1.54
N ILE A 106 -8.92 8.35 1.07
CA ILE A 106 -9.06 9.46 0.12
C ILE A 106 -9.74 9.00 -1.16
N LEU A 107 -9.29 7.86 -1.72
CA LEU A 107 -9.92 7.30 -2.92
C LEU A 107 -11.38 6.90 -2.69
N LYS A 108 -11.72 6.32 -1.54
CA LYS A 108 -13.11 5.93 -1.22
C LYS A 108 -14.09 7.09 -1.26
N GLU A 109 -13.67 8.29 -0.88
CA GLU A 109 -14.54 9.47 -0.98
C GLU A 109 -14.42 10.18 -2.34
N ALA A 110 -13.28 10.06 -3.02
CA ALA A 110 -13.06 10.72 -4.30
C ALA A 110 -13.79 10.04 -5.48
N VAL A 111 -14.14 8.76 -5.34
CA VAL A 111 -14.84 7.99 -6.38
C VAL A 111 -16.01 7.20 -5.82
N CYS A 112 -17.02 6.92 -6.64
CA CYS A 112 -18.21 6.17 -6.22
C CYS A 112 -17.89 4.71 -5.90
N ASP A 113 -17.03 4.06 -6.69
CA ASP A 113 -16.64 2.67 -6.51
C ASP A 113 -15.17 2.44 -6.91
N LEU A 114 -14.39 1.86 -5.98
CA LEU A 114 -12.98 1.52 -6.20
C LEU A 114 -12.77 0.35 -7.17
N ARG A 115 -13.80 -0.47 -7.39
CA ARG A 115 -13.76 -1.63 -8.31
C ARG A 115 -14.30 -1.29 -9.69
N ASN A 116 -14.86 -0.09 -9.87
CA ASN A 116 -15.37 0.34 -11.15
C ASN A 116 -14.27 1.08 -11.94
N LYS A 117 -13.96 0.57 -13.15
CA LYS A 117 -12.96 1.17 -14.04
C LYS A 117 -13.29 2.62 -14.37
N SER A 118 -14.54 2.93 -14.71
CA SER A 118 -14.93 4.28 -15.12
C SER A 118 -14.76 5.30 -13.99
N CYS A 119 -15.05 4.90 -12.76
CA CYS A 119 -14.82 5.70 -11.55
C CYS A 119 -13.33 5.98 -11.35
N MET A 120 -12.49 4.94 -11.35
CA MET A 120 -11.06 5.06 -11.08
C MET A 120 -10.28 5.74 -12.21
N TYR A 121 -10.80 5.73 -13.44
CA TYR A 121 -10.26 6.43 -14.60
C TYR A 121 -10.80 7.86 -14.77
N GLY A 122 -11.74 8.29 -13.92
CA GLY A 122 -12.30 9.65 -14.00
C GLY A 122 -13.22 9.89 -15.20
N THR A 123 -13.81 8.84 -15.76
CA THR A 123 -14.83 8.92 -16.84
C THR A 123 -16.25 8.76 -16.31
N CYS A 124 -16.41 8.45 -15.02
CA CYS A 124 -17.70 8.42 -14.35
C CYS A 124 -18.26 9.84 -14.17
N LYS A 125 -19.51 10.05 -14.61
CA LYS A 125 -20.22 11.34 -14.50
C LYS A 125 -20.57 11.72 -13.06
N ASN A 126 -20.64 10.74 -12.15
CA ASN A 126 -21.04 10.95 -10.76
C ASN A 126 -19.84 11.21 -9.82
N CYS A 127 -18.60 10.97 -10.29
CA CYS A 127 -17.42 11.14 -9.46
C CYS A 127 -16.96 12.60 -9.44
N THR A 128 -16.95 13.21 -8.26
CA THR A 128 -16.33 14.52 -8.02
C THR A 128 -14.90 14.28 -7.56
N VAL A 129 -13.97 14.04 -8.47
CA VAL A 129 -12.56 13.80 -8.10
C VAL A 129 -11.94 15.09 -7.56
N LYS A 130 -12.13 15.31 -6.27
CA LYS A 130 -11.60 16.40 -5.47
C LYS A 130 -11.16 15.87 -4.11
N ILE A 131 -10.25 16.57 -3.43
CA ILE A 131 -10.02 16.28 -2.01
C ILE A 131 -11.32 16.63 -1.30
N CYS A 132 -12.03 15.62 -0.80
CA CYS A 132 -13.33 15.80 -0.16
C CYS A 132 -13.22 16.86 0.96
N GLU A 133 -14.13 17.83 0.98
CA GLU A 133 -14.21 18.84 2.04
C GLU A 133 -14.24 18.19 3.44
N LYS A 134 -14.80 16.99 3.54
CA LYS A 134 -14.80 16.18 4.77
C LYS A 134 -13.39 15.92 5.32
N PHE A 135 -12.40 15.76 4.45
CA PHE A 135 -11.02 15.56 4.84
C PHE A 135 -10.26 16.84 5.07
N LEU A 136 -10.67 17.93 4.42
CA LEU A 136 -10.08 19.24 4.59
C LEU A 136 -10.38 19.78 5.98
N ASN A 137 -9.40 20.50 6.51
CA ASN A 137 -9.55 21.29 7.71
C ASN A 137 -9.01 22.69 7.40
N LEU A 138 -9.85 23.47 6.72
CA LEU A 138 -9.51 24.82 6.23
C LEU A 138 -9.96 25.93 7.17
N ALA A 139 -10.40 25.59 8.39
CA ALA A 139 -10.71 26.61 9.40
C ALA A 139 -9.45 27.45 9.64
N ASN A 140 -9.50 28.73 9.23
CA ASN A 140 -8.40 29.70 9.29
C ASN A 140 -7.19 29.35 8.40
N PHE A 141 -7.42 28.83 7.19
CA PHE A 141 -6.35 28.60 6.22
C PHE A 141 -5.71 29.91 5.77
N GLU A 142 -4.51 30.20 6.28
CA GLU A 142 -3.60 31.17 5.69
C GLU A 142 -2.61 30.44 4.77
N ASP A 143 -2.33 31.02 3.61
CA ASP A 143 -1.39 30.41 2.68
C ASP A 143 0.06 30.78 3.08
N PHE A 144 0.83 29.76 3.45
CA PHE A 144 2.20 29.94 3.93
C PHE A 144 3.19 29.05 3.16
N ASN A 145 4.46 29.46 3.19
CA ASN A 145 5.54 28.71 2.59
C ASN A 145 5.79 27.39 3.32
N THR A 146 5.90 26.32 2.56
CA THR A 146 6.12 24.98 3.08
C THR A 146 6.99 24.16 2.14
N PHE A 147 7.11 22.87 2.42
CA PHE A 147 7.84 21.94 1.57
C PHE A 147 7.30 20.52 1.70
N TYR A 148 7.50 19.72 0.67
CA TYR A 148 7.31 18.27 0.72
C TYR A 148 8.49 17.54 0.10
N TYR A 149 8.59 16.25 0.38
CA TYR A 149 9.59 15.39 -0.25
C TYR A 149 8.96 14.59 -1.39
N LYS A 150 9.75 14.32 -2.43
CA LYS A 150 9.39 13.37 -3.48
C LYS A 150 10.62 12.60 -3.95
N TRP A 151 10.43 11.37 -4.38
CA TRP A 151 11.41 10.64 -5.17
C TRP A 151 11.35 11.15 -6.61
N THR A 152 12.51 11.57 -7.12
CA THR A 152 12.71 12.01 -8.49
C THR A 152 13.82 11.17 -9.11
N SER A 153 13.64 10.75 -10.37
CA SER A 153 14.70 10.13 -11.15
C SER A 153 15.24 11.12 -12.16
N LYS A 154 16.52 11.47 -12.08
CA LYS A 154 17.20 12.27 -13.12
C LYS A 154 18.25 11.41 -13.83
N THR A 155 18.43 11.68 -15.11
CA THR A 155 19.45 11.02 -15.92
C THR A 155 20.68 11.90 -15.98
N GLU A 156 21.80 11.37 -15.50
CA GLU A 156 23.09 12.06 -15.46
C GLU A 156 24.07 11.35 -16.40
N LEU A 157 24.90 12.11 -17.09
CA LEU A 157 26.04 11.60 -17.84
C LEU A 157 27.23 11.53 -16.89
N ARG A 158 27.87 10.36 -16.77
CA ARG A 158 29.04 10.15 -15.91
C ARG A 158 30.17 9.51 -16.69
N LYS A 159 31.42 9.92 -16.43
CA LYS A 159 32.59 9.24 -16.98
C LYS A 159 32.74 7.85 -16.35
N SER A 160 33.05 6.85 -17.15
CA SER A 160 33.35 5.51 -16.67
C SER A 160 34.62 5.52 -15.81
N LYS A 161 34.64 4.71 -14.73
CA LYS A 161 35.85 4.52 -13.92
C LYS A 161 37.01 3.88 -14.69
N LYS A 162 36.75 3.26 -15.86
CA LYS A 162 37.73 2.53 -16.67
C LYS A 162 37.98 3.14 -18.06
N GLY A 163 37.68 4.43 -18.26
CA GLY A 163 38.01 5.15 -19.49
C GLY A 163 37.10 6.36 -19.76
N ASP A 164 37.45 7.18 -20.76
CA ASP A 164 36.72 8.41 -21.13
C ASP A 164 35.32 8.20 -21.73
N LYS A 165 34.78 6.97 -21.70
CA LYS A 165 33.41 6.71 -22.15
C LYS A 165 32.40 7.32 -21.18
N VAL A 166 31.51 8.14 -21.72
CA VAL A 166 30.38 8.74 -21.00
C VAL A 166 29.24 7.73 -20.92
N ILE A 167 28.84 7.36 -19.71
CA ILE A 167 27.74 6.44 -19.41
C ILE A 167 26.53 7.24 -18.94
N LYS A 168 25.37 6.93 -19.49
CA LYS A 168 24.08 7.49 -19.08
C LYS A 168 23.56 6.71 -17.87
N VAL A 169 23.51 7.35 -16.70
CA VAL A 169 23.06 6.73 -15.44
C VAL A 169 21.77 7.38 -14.98
N LYS A 170 20.73 6.59 -14.75
CA LYS A 170 19.49 7.05 -14.11
C LYS A 170 19.66 6.96 -12.60
N ARG A 171 19.62 8.08 -11.91
CA ARG A 171 19.72 8.14 -10.45
C ARG A 171 18.38 8.59 -9.86
N THR A 172 17.88 7.79 -8.92
CA THR A 172 16.71 8.15 -8.11
C THR A 172 17.18 8.70 -6.78
N PHE A 173 16.68 9.88 -6.41
CA PHE A 173 17.01 10.52 -5.14
C PHE A 173 15.78 11.22 -4.57
N LYS A 174 15.83 11.47 -3.26
CA LYS A 174 14.77 12.17 -2.54
C LYS A 174 15.02 13.66 -2.62
N GLU A 175 14.12 14.37 -3.26
CA GLU A 175 14.17 15.81 -3.51
C GLU A 175 13.24 16.53 -2.53
N LYS A 176 13.71 17.66 -1.97
CA LYS A 176 12.89 18.59 -1.17
C LYS A 176 12.35 19.65 -2.10
N VAL A 177 11.04 19.74 -2.23
CA VAL A 177 10.35 20.72 -3.07
C VAL A 177 9.73 21.78 -2.18
N LEU A 178 10.14 23.04 -2.36
CA LEU A 178 9.54 24.20 -1.71
C LEU A 178 8.29 24.62 -2.50
N CYS A 179 7.21 24.94 -1.81
CA CYS A 179 5.95 25.40 -2.41
C CYS A 179 5.08 26.10 -1.36
N LYS A 180 3.98 26.70 -1.77
CA LYS A 180 2.95 27.16 -0.81
C LYS A 180 2.06 26.01 -0.36
N ALA A 181 1.30 26.23 0.72
CA ALA A 181 0.37 25.25 1.24
C ALA A 181 -0.80 25.01 0.25
N SER A 182 -1.25 26.07 -0.41
CA SER A 182 -2.23 26.03 -1.51
C SER A 182 -1.75 25.15 -2.68
N ASP A 183 -0.54 25.40 -3.17
CA ASP A 183 0.09 24.60 -4.24
C ASP A 183 0.15 23.12 -3.88
N LEU A 184 0.51 22.80 -2.63
CA LEU A 184 0.60 21.42 -2.17
C LEU A 184 -0.76 20.71 -2.19
N LEU A 185 -1.84 21.42 -1.82
CA LEU A 185 -3.21 20.89 -1.91
C LEU A 185 -3.59 20.61 -3.36
N GLU A 186 -3.42 21.59 -4.26
CA GLU A 186 -3.74 21.43 -5.69
C GLU A 186 -2.97 20.30 -6.34
N ILE A 187 -1.66 20.23 -6.08
CA ILE A 187 -0.78 19.17 -6.60
C ILE A 187 -1.21 17.81 -6.06
N THR A 188 -1.68 17.74 -4.81
CA THR A 188 -2.18 16.49 -4.23
C THR A 188 -3.51 16.09 -4.85
N GLU A 189 -4.40 17.04 -5.09
CA GLU A 189 -5.70 16.81 -5.72
C GLU A 189 -5.56 16.30 -7.15
N ARG A 190 -4.66 16.89 -7.94
CA ARG A 190 -4.31 16.41 -9.29
C ARG A 190 -3.78 14.97 -9.27
N ASP A 191 -2.98 14.63 -8.26
CA ASP A 191 -2.41 13.29 -8.09
C ASP A 191 -3.45 12.22 -7.73
N ILE A 192 -4.63 12.59 -7.22
CA ILE A 192 -5.68 11.61 -6.85
C ILE A 192 -6.06 10.75 -8.06
N ARG A 193 -6.23 11.36 -9.24
CA ARG A 193 -6.56 10.62 -10.47
C ARG A 193 -5.46 9.64 -10.85
N CYS A 194 -4.21 10.06 -10.78
CA CYS A 194 -3.06 9.20 -11.08
C CYS A 194 -3.01 8.01 -10.12
N ILE A 195 -3.24 8.25 -8.83
CA ILE A 195 -3.27 7.21 -7.80
C ILE A 195 -4.48 6.29 -7.94
N ALA A 196 -5.65 6.81 -8.35
CA ALA A 196 -6.84 6.03 -8.60
C ALA A 196 -6.59 5.02 -9.74
N VAL A 197 -6.20 5.51 -10.92
CA VAL A 197 -5.89 4.66 -12.08
C VAL A 197 -4.83 3.62 -11.73
N HIS A 198 -3.74 4.05 -11.09
CA HIS A 198 -2.65 3.16 -10.74
C HIS A 198 -3.09 2.08 -9.74
N THR A 199 -3.86 2.44 -8.71
CA THR A 199 -4.38 1.50 -7.71
C THR A 199 -5.34 0.49 -8.35
N PHE A 200 -6.24 0.96 -9.22
CA PHE A 200 -7.16 0.08 -9.95
C PHE A 200 -6.40 -0.91 -10.84
N ASN A 201 -5.45 -0.43 -11.64
CA ASN A 201 -4.68 -1.28 -12.55
C ASN A 201 -3.90 -2.34 -11.79
N MET A 202 -3.22 -1.96 -10.71
CA MET A 202 -2.48 -2.90 -9.87
C MET A 202 -3.40 -3.96 -9.26
N GLN A 203 -4.54 -3.56 -8.68
CA GLN A 203 -5.49 -4.50 -8.10
C GLN A 203 -6.11 -5.42 -9.15
N ASN A 204 -6.51 -4.87 -10.29
CA ASN A 204 -7.08 -5.65 -11.38
C ASN A 204 -6.06 -6.64 -11.93
N GLN A 205 -4.80 -6.23 -12.14
CA GLN A 205 -3.72 -7.14 -12.53
C GLN A 205 -3.52 -8.26 -11.51
N HIS A 206 -3.53 -7.96 -10.21
CA HIS A 206 -3.41 -8.98 -9.17
C HIS A 206 -4.58 -9.97 -9.17
N ILE A 207 -5.81 -9.48 -9.36
CA ILE A 207 -7.02 -10.34 -9.44
C ILE A 207 -6.95 -11.23 -10.68
N GLN A 208 -6.68 -10.66 -11.85
CA GLN A 208 -6.57 -11.42 -13.10
C GLN A 208 -5.46 -12.47 -13.01
N PHE A 209 -4.29 -12.09 -12.49
CA PHE A 209 -3.17 -12.99 -12.29
C PHE A 209 -3.48 -14.13 -11.31
N LYS A 210 -4.21 -13.83 -10.23
CA LYS A 210 -4.68 -14.85 -9.29
C LYS A 210 -5.65 -15.81 -9.97
N ASN A 211 -6.65 -15.29 -10.68
CA ASN A 211 -7.63 -16.11 -11.40
C ASN A 211 -6.96 -17.00 -12.45
N MET A 212 -6.00 -16.49 -13.22
CA MET A 212 -5.25 -17.28 -14.20
C MET A 212 -4.46 -18.42 -13.54
N LYS A 213 -3.84 -18.16 -12.38
CA LYS A 213 -3.13 -19.22 -11.63
C LYS A 213 -4.05 -20.31 -11.11
N GLU A 214 -5.25 -19.94 -10.68
CA GLU A 214 -6.22 -20.87 -10.11
C GLU A 214 -6.91 -21.72 -11.19
N ASN A 215 -6.93 -21.25 -12.45
CA ASN A 215 -7.61 -21.91 -13.57
C ASN A 215 -6.65 -22.36 -14.69
N LEU A 216 -5.35 -22.48 -14.41
CA LEU A 216 -4.35 -22.88 -15.38
C LEU A 216 -4.51 -24.38 -15.70
N SER A 217 -4.59 -24.74 -16.98
CA SER A 217 -4.55 -26.16 -17.36
C SER A 217 -3.14 -26.75 -17.19
N PRO A 218 -2.98 -28.08 -17.14
CA PRO A 218 -1.67 -28.73 -16.98
C PRO A 218 -0.67 -28.44 -18.10
N ASP A 219 -1.18 -28.09 -19.28
CA ASP A 219 -0.44 -27.78 -20.51
C ASP A 219 -0.26 -26.28 -20.74
N GLU A 220 -0.80 -25.43 -19.87
CA GLU A 220 -0.67 -23.99 -19.95
C GLU A 220 0.45 -23.45 -19.04
N ALA A 221 1.06 -22.34 -19.47
CA ALA A 221 2.05 -21.61 -18.69
C ALA A 221 1.71 -20.12 -18.65
N LEU A 222 1.81 -19.52 -17.46
CA LEU A 222 1.58 -18.09 -17.27
C LEU A 222 2.89 -17.31 -17.42
N ILE A 223 2.97 -16.49 -18.46
CA ILE A 223 4.12 -15.61 -18.72
C ILE A 223 3.91 -14.27 -18.02
N ILE A 224 4.90 -13.84 -17.23
CA ILE A 224 4.92 -12.54 -16.56
C ILE A 224 5.93 -11.66 -17.29
N CYS A 225 5.43 -10.65 -18.00
CA CYS A 225 6.24 -9.63 -18.66
C CYS A 225 6.45 -8.40 -17.77
#